data_AF-A0A8S2RB08-F1
#
_entry.id   AF-A0A8S2RB08-F1
#
_cell.length_a   1.000
_cell.length_b   1.000
_cell.length_c   1.000
_cell.angle_alpha   90.00
_cell.angle_beta   90.00
_cell.angle_gamma   90.00
#
_symmetry.space_group_name_H-M   'P 1'
#
loop_
_entity.id
_entity.type
_entity.pdbx_description
1 polymer ?
#
loop_
_entity_poly.entity_id
_entity_poly.type
_entity_poly.pdbx_seq_one_letter_code
_entity_poly.pdbx_strand_id
1 'polypeptide(L)'
;HLSGSTILYNSTWYHIAFVYNYGAQQQILYVNGVQDAVKSNAQSFQGQNASITIGSSTVSSTQIYFSGYIDNLLLTTQAKSSTDLLRDASLMAYYAFDSSNPSGDSGPNGIDGTATNTL
;
A
#
# COMPACT_ATOMS: atom_id res chain seq x y z
N HIS A 1 -15.97 -1.99 -11.49
CA HIS A 1 -14.68 -2.26 -10.83
C HIS A 1 -13.58 -1.53 -11.60
N LEU A 2 -12.43 -1.24 -10.99
CA LEU A 2 -11.22 -0.73 -11.66
C LEU A 2 -10.26 -1.92 -11.80
N SER A 3 -9.65 -2.09 -12.97
CA SER A 3 -8.71 -3.19 -13.24
C SER A 3 -7.37 -2.61 -13.67
N GLY A 4 -6.30 -3.21 -13.16
CA GLY A 4 -4.93 -2.94 -13.58
C GLY A 4 -4.56 -3.55 -14.93
N SER A 5 -3.42 -3.12 -15.48
CA SER A 5 -2.85 -3.64 -16.73
C SER A 5 -1.54 -4.40 -16.51
N THR A 6 -0.90 -4.18 -15.36
CA THR A 6 0.37 -4.83 -15.01
C THR A 6 0.18 -6.33 -14.81
N ILE A 7 0.96 -7.13 -15.54
CA ILE A 7 1.02 -8.59 -15.36
C ILE A 7 1.82 -8.87 -14.08
N LEU A 8 1.22 -9.61 -13.16
CA LEU A 8 1.86 -10.05 -11.93
C LEU A 8 2.39 -11.48 -12.09
N TYR A 9 3.60 -11.71 -11.60
CA TYR A 9 4.23 -13.02 -11.60
C TYR A 9 4.22 -13.62 -10.19
N ASN A 10 4.17 -14.95 -10.12
CA ASN A 10 4.26 -15.68 -8.86
C ASN A 10 5.60 -15.41 -8.17
N SER A 11 5.63 -15.58 -6.84
CA SER A 11 6.83 -15.47 -6.02
C SER A 11 7.56 -14.12 -6.14
N THR A 12 6.82 -13.05 -6.47
CA THR A 12 7.33 -11.68 -6.60
C THR A 12 6.53 -10.77 -5.67
N TRP A 13 7.23 -9.95 -4.88
CA TRP A 13 6.60 -8.92 -4.06
C TRP A 13 6.22 -7.72 -4.91
N TYR A 14 5.01 -7.19 -4.68
CA TYR A 14 4.52 -5.98 -5.31
C TYR A 14 3.96 -5.04 -4.24
N HIS A 15 4.33 -3.77 -4.31
CA HIS A 15 3.64 -2.74 -3.55
C HIS A 15 2.39 -2.33 -4.33
N ILE A 16 1.21 -2.61 -3.78
CA ILE A 16 -0.07 -2.28 -4.40
C ILE A 16 -0.78 -1.21 -3.57
N ALA A 17 -1.22 -0.13 -4.21
CA ALA A 17 -2.03 0.89 -3.56
C ALA A 17 -3.28 1.21 -4.38
N PHE A 18 -4.42 1.21 -3.73
CA PHE A 18 -5.67 1.73 -4.28
C PHE A 18 -6.01 3.05 -3.60
N VAL A 19 -6.16 4.11 -4.38
CA VAL A 19 -6.49 5.45 -3.90
C VAL A 19 -7.86 5.84 -4.41
N TYR A 20 -8.72 6.28 -3.49
CA TYR A 20 -9.92 7.03 -3.85
C TYR A 20 -9.72 8.51 -3.48
N ASN A 21 -9.58 9.35 -4.49
CA ASN A 21 -9.51 10.80 -4.32
C ASN A 21 -10.91 11.39 -4.55
N TYR A 22 -11.60 11.73 -3.46
CA TYR A 22 -12.95 12.28 -3.49
C TYR A 22 -13.01 13.65 -4.19
N GLY A 23 -12.05 14.54 -3.89
CA GLY A 23 -12.02 15.90 -4.46
C GLY A 23 -11.83 15.90 -5.98
N ALA A 24 -11.02 14.98 -6.50
CA ALA A 24 -10.81 14.78 -7.93
C ALA A 24 -11.82 13.80 -8.57
N GLN A 25 -12.69 13.15 -7.78
CA GLN A 25 -13.58 12.08 -8.22
C GLN A 25 -12.85 10.97 -9.00
N GLN A 26 -11.73 10.50 -8.46
CA GLN A 26 -10.87 9.51 -9.11
C GLN A 26 -10.65 8.27 -8.24
N GLN A 27 -10.67 7.10 -8.88
CA GLN A 27 -10.11 5.87 -8.36
C GLN A 27 -8.82 5.58 -9.10
N ILE A 28 -7.74 5.30 -8.38
CA ILE A 28 -6.41 5.11 -8.97
C ILE A 28 -5.79 3.85 -8.37
N LEU A 29 -5.25 3.01 -9.23
CA LEU A 29 -4.48 1.83 -8.85
C LEU A 29 -3.01 2.09 -9.15
N TYR A 30 -2.15 1.85 -8.18
CA TYR A 30 -0.70 1.91 -8.31
C TYR A 30 -0.08 0.53 -8.09
N VAL A 31 0.90 0.18 -8.91
CA VAL A 31 1.74 -1.00 -8.78
C VAL A 31 3.19 -0.54 -8.72
N ASN A 32 3.92 -0.93 -7.67
CA ASN A 32 5.29 -0.51 -7.41
C ASN A 32 5.47 1.02 -7.46
N GLY A 33 4.48 1.75 -6.94
CA GLY A 33 4.50 3.21 -6.86
C GLY A 33 4.14 3.94 -8.16
N VAL A 34 3.94 3.22 -9.26
CA VAL A 34 3.58 3.80 -10.57
C VAL A 34 2.08 3.58 -10.82
N GLN A 35 1.41 4.60 -11.37
CA GLN A 35 0.00 4.49 -11.72
C GLN A 35 -0.18 3.42 -12.80
N ASP A 36 -0.97 2.38 -12.51
CA ASP A 36 -1.30 1.30 -13.43
C ASP A 36 -2.68 1.49 -14.06
N ALA A 37 -3.64 2.05 -13.33
CA ALA A 37 -4.96 2.35 -13.86
C ALA A 37 -5.62 3.54 -13.16
N VAL A 38 -6.51 4.23 -13.88
CA VAL A 38 -7.33 5.33 -13.35
C VAL A 38 -8.75 5.26 -13.88
N LYS A 39 -9.71 5.55 -13.01
CA LYS A 39 -11.10 5.82 -13.37
C LYS A 39 -11.50 7.21 -12.89
N SER A 40 -11.79 8.08 -13.84
CA SER A 40 -12.38 9.41 -13.62
C SER A 40 -13.90 9.31 -13.42
N ASN A 41 -14.51 10.38 -12.90
CA ASN A 41 -15.94 10.46 -12.62
C ASN A 41 -16.41 9.31 -11.70
N ALA A 42 -15.55 8.94 -10.75
CA ALA A 42 -15.83 7.88 -9.80
C ALA A 42 -16.90 8.35 -8.81
N GLN A 43 -18.00 7.60 -8.77
CA GLN A 43 -19.08 7.79 -7.81
C GLN A 43 -18.53 7.68 -6.37
N SER A 44 -19.12 8.45 -5.46
CA SER A 44 -18.86 8.35 -4.03
C SER A 44 -19.05 6.92 -3.53
N PHE A 45 -18.14 6.48 -2.66
CA PHE A 45 -18.31 5.21 -1.97
C PHE A 45 -19.60 5.24 -1.14
N GLN A 46 -20.51 4.28 -1.37
CA GLN A 46 -21.82 4.16 -0.71
C GLN A 46 -21.84 3.04 0.35
N GLY A 47 -20.67 2.56 0.79
CA GLY A 47 -20.60 1.49 1.77
C GLY A 47 -21.15 1.92 3.12
N GLN A 48 -21.80 0.99 3.81
CA GLN A 48 -22.26 1.16 5.19
C GLN A 48 -21.27 0.52 6.16
N ASN A 49 -21.57 0.58 7.47
CA ASN A 49 -20.79 -0.09 8.50
C ASN A 49 -20.60 -1.57 8.15
N ALA A 50 -19.36 -1.97 7.91
CA ALA A 50 -18.98 -3.32 7.55
C ALA A 50 -17.60 -3.65 8.12
N SER A 51 -17.36 -4.94 8.34
CA SER A 51 -16.04 -5.43 8.72
C SER A 51 -15.12 -5.42 7.49
N ILE A 52 -13.86 -5.03 7.70
CA ILE A 52 -12.82 -5.17 6.69
C ILE A 52 -12.25 -6.58 6.79
N THR A 53 -12.20 -7.28 5.65
CA THR A 53 -11.58 -8.59 5.53
C THR A 53 -10.32 -8.49 4.70
N ILE A 54 -9.23 -9.08 5.20
CA ILE A 54 -7.94 -9.14 4.51
C ILE A 54 -7.68 -10.59 4.13
N GLY A 55 -7.19 -10.83 2.91
CA GLY A 55 -6.84 -12.16 2.43
C GLY A 55 -8.03 -13.02 1.93
N SER A 56 -9.25 -12.47 1.88
CA SER A 56 -10.38 -13.13 1.19
C SER A 56 -11.45 -12.13 0.77
N SER A 57 -12.31 -12.54 -0.16
CA SER A 57 -13.50 -11.80 -0.60
C SER A 57 -14.64 -12.77 -0.90
N THR A 58 -15.89 -12.34 -0.68
CA THR A 58 -17.08 -13.10 -1.09
C THR A 58 -17.57 -12.58 -2.43
N VAL A 59 -17.64 -13.46 -3.43
CA VAL A 59 -18.17 -13.15 -4.78
C VAL A 59 -19.32 -14.11 -5.04
N SER A 60 -20.52 -13.59 -5.26
CA SER A 60 -21.73 -14.39 -5.53
C SER A 60 -21.97 -15.48 -4.48
N SER A 61 -21.86 -15.12 -3.19
CA SER A 61 -21.98 -16.02 -2.02
C SER A 61 -20.87 -17.08 -1.88
N THR A 62 -19.87 -17.07 -2.75
CA THR A 62 -18.69 -17.94 -2.64
C THR A 62 -17.53 -17.15 -2.05
N GLN A 63 -16.95 -17.66 -0.97
CA GLN A 63 -15.74 -17.07 -0.42
C GLN A 63 -14.51 -17.52 -1.23
N ILE A 64 -13.71 -16.55 -1.65
CA ILE A 64 -12.48 -16.74 -2.41
C ILE A 64 -11.33 -16.25 -1.54
N TYR A 65 -10.29 -17.08 -1.40
CA TYR A 65 -9.12 -16.79 -0.58
C TYR A 65 -7.95 -16.33 -1.43
N PHE A 66 -7.21 -15.34 -0.93
CA PHE A 66 -5.93 -14.94 -1.49
C PHE A 66 -4.88 -15.99 -1.11
N SER A 67 -4.17 -16.49 -2.13
CA SER A 67 -3.06 -17.44 -1.95
C SER A 67 -1.73 -16.71 -2.14
N GLY A 68 -1.16 -16.23 -1.04
CA GLY A 68 0.09 -15.48 -1.05
C GLY A 68 0.38 -14.85 0.32
N TYR A 69 1.42 -14.03 0.36
CA TYR A 69 1.80 -13.27 1.55
C TYR A 69 1.33 -11.81 1.43
N ILE A 70 0.96 -11.21 2.55
CA ILE A 70 0.61 -9.81 2.67
C ILE A 70 1.47 -9.25 3.80
N ASP A 71 2.11 -8.12 3.55
CA ASP A 71 2.92 -7.40 4.54
C ASP A 71 2.74 -5.89 4.35
N ASN A 72 3.07 -5.10 5.38
CA ASN A 72 3.01 -3.64 5.38
C ASN A 72 1.64 -3.05 4.98
N LEU A 73 0.57 -3.63 5.51
CA LEU A 73 -0.80 -3.15 5.25
C LEU A 73 -1.06 -1.80 5.92
N LEU A 74 -1.46 -0.82 5.13
CA LEU A 74 -1.89 0.50 5.59
C LEU A 74 -3.26 0.87 5.01
N LEU A 75 -4.18 1.29 5.88
CA LEU A 75 -5.45 1.92 5.50
C LEU A 75 -5.49 3.33 6.06
N THR A 76 -5.80 4.31 5.20
CA THR A 76 -5.89 5.71 5.61
C THR A 76 -7.18 6.34 5.08
N THR A 77 -7.63 7.39 5.76
CA THR A 77 -8.82 8.17 5.38
C THR A 77 -8.52 9.29 4.38
N GLN A 78 -7.25 9.46 4.01
CA GLN A 78 -6.80 10.50 3.08
C GLN A 78 -6.19 9.89 1.83
N ALA A 79 -6.42 10.53 0.69
CA ALA A 79 -5.77 10.12 -0.55
C ALA A 79 -4.27 10.42 -0.46
N LYS A 80 -3.43 9.38 -0.51
CA LYS A 80 -1.97 9.54 -0.61
C LYS A 80 -1.58 10.06 -1.98
N SER A 81 -0.56 10.92 -2.03
CA SER A 81 -0.02 11.43 -3.28
C SER A 81 0.74 10.35 -4.05
N SER A 82 0.91 10.52 -5.36
CA SER A 82 1.76 9.62 -6.16
C SER A 82 3.21 9.59 -5.66
N THR A 83 3.72 10.72 -5.16
CA THR A 83 5.07 10.81 -4.59
C THR A 83 5.21 10.03 -3.30
N ASP A 84 4.20 10.06 -2.42
CA ASP A 84 4.22 9.25 -1.19
C ASP A 84 4.17 7.75 -1.52
N LEU A 85 3.33 7.36 -2.47
CA LEU A 85 3.20 5.96 -2.87
C LEU A 85 4.45 5.44 -3.57
N LEU A 86 5.12 6.27 -4.37
CA LEU A 86 6.41 5.92 -4.96
C LEU A 86 7.48 5.76 -3.89
N ARG A 87 7.52 6.67 -2.91
CA ARG A 87 8.43 6.54 -1.76
C ARG A 87 8.17 5.24 -1.02
N ASP A 88 6.94 4.97 -0.63
CA ASP A 88 6.59 3.75 0.12
C ASP A 88 6.94 2.47 -0.67
N ALA A 89 6.77 2.48 -2.00
CA ALA A 89 7.11 1.37 -2.87
C ALA A 89 8.61 1.14 -3.09
N SER A 90 9.45 2.15 -2.83
CA SER A 90 10.89 2.13 -3.12
C SER A 90 11.77 2.30 -1.88
N LEU A 91 11.17 2.56 -0.71
CA LEU A 91 11.89 2.78 0.53
C LEU A 91 12.56 1.48 0.99
N MET A 92 13.88 1.46 0.92
CA MET A 92 14.67 0.30 1.38
C MET A 92 14.99 0.39 2.88
N ALA A 93 15.34 1.56 3.38
CA ALA A 93 15.60 1.81 4.79
C ALA A 93 15.33 3.29 5.12
N TYR A 94 14.95 3.57 6.36
CA TYR A 94 14.71 4.92 6.87
C TYR A 94 15.25 5.05 8.29
N TYR A 95 16.27 5.89 8.49
CA TYR A 95 16.81 6.21 9.81
C TYR A 95 16.39 7.63 10.21
N ALA A 96 15.51 7.73 11.19
CA ALA A 96 14.96 9.03 11.61
C ALA A 96 15.97 9.89 12.39
N PHE A 97 16.96 9.25 13.04
CA PHE A 97 18.00 9.87 13.90
C PHE A 97 17.51 10.72 15.08
N ASP A 98 16.19 10.81 15.27
CA ASP A 98 15.51 11.46 16.40
C ASP A 98 14.67 10.46 17.22
N SER A 99 14.76 9.16 16.89
CA SER A 99 14.09 8.07 17.60
C SER A 99 14.90 7.56 18.79
N SER A 100 14.26 6.77 19.66
CA SER A 100 14.95 6.08 20.77
C SER A 100 15.92 4.98 20.31
N ASN A 101 15.88 4.60 19.03
CA ASN A 101 16.82 3.67 18.40
C ASN A 101 17.33 4.30 17.08
N PRO A 102 18.30 5.22 17.14
CA PRO A 102 18.76 5.97 15.97
C PRO A 102 19.47 5.10 14.92
N SER A 103 19.95 3.93 15.32
CA SER A 103 20.49 2.90 14.41
C SER A 103 19.43 1.95 13.87
N GLY A 104 18.20 1.98 14.38
CA GLY A 104 17.12 1.11 13.93
C GLY A 104 16.50 1.63 12.63
N ASP A 105 16.23 0.71 11.71
CA ASP A 105 15.43 1.01 10.52
C ASP A 105 13.99 1.29 10.96
N SER A 106 13.56 2.54 10.79
CA SER A 106 12.19 2.99 10.99
C SER A 106 11.32 2.75 9.75
N GLY A 107 11.91 2.19 8.69
CA GLY A 107 11.23 1.72 7.49
C GLY A 107 10.69 0.29 7.63
N PRO A 108 10.11 -0.24 6.54
CA PRO A 108 9.38 -1.50 6.58
C PRO A 108 10.25 -2.77 6.57
N ASN A 109 11.56 -2.64 6.33
CA ASN A 109 12.40 -3.79 5.97
C ASN A 109 13.31 -4.27 7.11
N GLY A 110 13.37 -3.56 8.24
CA GLY A 110 14.16 -3.96 9.41
C GLY A 110 15.66 -4.03 9.12
N ILE A 111 16.16 -3.17 8.23
CA ILE A 111 17.59 -3.13 7.86
C ILE A 111 18.34 -2.32 8.93
N ASP A 112 18.49 -2.88 10.13
CA ASP A 112 19.12 -2.17 11.23
C ASP A 112 20.62 -1.90 10.98
N GLY A 113 21.04 -0.68 11.31
CA GLY A 113 22.44 -0.25 11.25
C GLY A 113 23.20 -0.58 12.53
N THR A 114 24.52 -0.42 12.49
CA THR A 114 25.39 -0.46 13.68
C THR A 114 25.99 0.92 13.90
N ALA A 115 25.78 1.50 15.08
CA ALA A 115 26.44 2.75 15.48
C ALA A 115 27.78 2.44 16.16
N THR A 116 28.82 3.22 15.82
CA THR A 116 30.13 3.16 16.48
C THR A 116 30.53 4.56 16.97
N ASN A 117 31.38 4.64 18.01
CA ASN A 117 31.76 5.89 18.67
C ASN A 117 30.58 6.70 19.24
N THR A 118 29.57 6.01 19.78
CA THR A 118 28.50 6.63 20.56
C THR A 118 29.08 7.06 21.92
N LEU A 119 29.15 8.37 22.17
CA LEU A 119 29.60 8.98 23.43
C LEU A 119 28.66 8.67 24.59
#